data_AF-A0A9D6LW99-F1
#
_entry.id   AF-A0A9D6LW99-F1
#
_cell.length_a   1.000
_cell.length_b   1.000
_cell.length_c   1.000
_cell.angle_alpha   90.00
_cell.angle_beta   90.00
_cell.angle_gamma   90.00
#
_symmetry.space_group_name_H-M   'P 1'
#
loop_
_entity.id
_entity.type
_entity.pdbx_description
1 polymer ?
#
loop_
_entity_poly.entity_id
_entity_poly.type
_entity_poly.pdbx_seq_one_letter_code
_entity_poly.pdbx_strand_id
1 'polypeptide(L)'
;WGLALAGKARGLDAGGWFDAPVGAEEDAKSISHETTYSKDNTDVALMEATLARLSQMVGRRMRESGLHGRTVELKLRYSDFSTITRARTLAESTQLDNAIFEAVRELFHQNRRPGRAVRLLGVKVSHLSREEGQLDLLDGARKDKWRRALAVADRLRDRFGERSVELAGGLEYGWKERVHENPAGLPGKRRGPGRKQEAD
;
A
#
# COMPACT_ATOMS: atom_id res chain seq x y z
N TRP A 1 22.26 10.53 -16.24
CA TRP A 1 21.50 10.61 -17.51
C TRP A 1 22.36 10.85 -18.74
N GLY A 2 23.40 11.71 -18.70
CA GLY A 2 24.19 12.06 -19.89
C GLY A 2 24.82 10.88 -20.65
N LEU A 3 25.41 9.92 -19.94
CA LEU A 3 26.04 8.75 -20.58
C LEU A 3 25.03 7.81 -21.25
N ALA A 4 23.89 7.55 -20.60
CA ALA A 4 22.81 6.74 -21.16
C ALA A 4 22.17 7.41 -22.39
N LEU A 5 22.00 8.74 -22.36
CA LEU A 5 21.46 9.50 -23.48
C LEU A 5 22.44 9.53 -24.67
N ALA A 6 23.73 9.73 -24.41
CA ALA A 6 24.78 9.70 -25.42
C ALA A 6 24.94 8.32 -26.08
N GLY A 7 24.78 7.23 -25.31
CA GLY A 7 24.73 5.87 -25.84
C GLY A 7 23.55 5.65 -26.77
N LYS A 8 22.33 5.97 -26.31
CA LYS A 8 21.11 5.84 -27.12
C LYS A 8 21.16 6.65 -28.41
N ALA A 9 21.70 7.88 -28.35
CA ALA A 9 21.88 8.73 -29.54
C ALA A 9 22.83 8.12 -30.58
N ARG A 10 23.66 7.14 -30.19
CA ARG A 10 24.59 6.41 -31.08
C ARG A 10 24.08 5.02 -31.45
N GLY A 11 22.81 4.71 -31.19
CA GLY A 11 22.23 3.38 -31.43
C GLY A 11 22.81 2.30 -30.50
N LEU A 12 23.50 2.69 -29.43
CA LEU A 12 23.94 1.78 -28.40
C LEU A 12 22.79 1.64 -27.40
N ASP A 13 22.23 0.44 -27.25
CA ASP A 13 21.51 0.11 -26.04
C ASP A 13 22.52 0.26 -24.89
N ALA A 14 22.26 1.27 -24.05
CA ALA A 14 23.20 1.83 -23.11
C ALA A 14 23.97 0.73 -22.34
N GLY A 15 25.28 0.64 -22.60
CA GLY A 15 26.14 -0.39 -22.03
C GLY A 15 26.00 -0.54 -20.52
N GLY A 16 26.03 -1.78 -20.02
CA GLY A 16 26.16 -2.12 -18.60
C GLY A 16 24.99 -1.76 -17.68
N TRP A 17 24.02 -0.96 -18.15
CA TRP A 17 22.94 -0.44 -17.30
C TRP A 17 21.64 -1.23 -17.43
N PHE A 18 21.51 -2.00 -18.51
CA PHE A 18 20.42 -2.94 -18.77
C PHE A 18 20.99 -4.35 -19.03
N ASP A 19 21.88 -4.82 -18.14
CA ASP A 19 22.47 -6.17 -18.24
C ASP A 19 21.46 -7.27 -17.87
N ALA A 20 20.29 -6.90 -17.34
CA ALA A 20 19.23 -7.84 -17.06
C ALA A 20 18.37 -8.07 -18.32
N PRO A 21 18.01 -9.32 -18.63
CA PRO A 21 17.10 -9.61 -19.72
C PRO A 21 15.75 -8.91 -19.48
N VAL A 22 15.13 -8.44 -20.56
CA VAL A 22 13.77 -7.89 -20.51
C VAL A 22 12.84 -8.94 -19.89
N GLY A 23 12.16 -8.57 -18.80
CA GLY A 23 11.27 -9.48 -18.07
C GLY A 23 11.96 -10.31 -16.99
N ALA A 24 13.21 -10.01 -16.61
CA ALA A 24 13.79 -10.54 -15.38
C ALA A 24 12.85 -10.27 -14.18
N GLU A 25 12.55 -11.30 -13.40
CA GLU A 25 11.78 -11.14 -12.17
C GLU A 25 12.62 -10.35 -11.16
N GLU A 26 12.21 -9.10 -10.91
CA GLU A 26 12.73 -8.31 -9.79
C GLU A 26 11.74 -8.34 -8.63
N ASP A 27 12.27 -8.50 -7.41
CA ASP A 27 11.47 -8.33 -6.20
C ASP A 27 10.88 -6.92 -6.12
N ALA A 28 9.65 -6.84 -5.61
CA ALA A 28 8.99 -5.56 -5.43
C ALA A 28 9.79 -4.66 -4.48
N LYS A 29 10.15 -3.46 -4.94
CA LYS A 29 10.88 -2.46 -4.15
C LYS A 29 9.98 -1.67 -3.19
N SER A 30 8.67 -1.64 -3.48
CA SER A 30 7.66 -1.00 -2.65
C SER A 30 6.24 -1.47 -3.01
N ILE A 31 5.32 -1.36 -2.07
CA ILE A 31 3.88 -1.56 -2.27
C ILE A 31 3.18 -0.25 -1.93
N SER A 32 2.24 0.20 -2.76
CA SER A 32 1.53 1.47 -2.53
C SER A 32 0.09 1.43 -3.03
N HIS A 33 -0.70 2.35 -2.50
CA HIS A 33 -2.04 2.67 -2.98
C HIS A 33 -2.28 4.17 -2.87
N GLU A 34 -2.96 4.75 -3.85
CA GLU A 34 -3.31 6.16 -3.85
C GLU A 34 -4.73 6.40 -4.37
N THR A 35 -5.36 7.44 -3.86
CA THR A 35 -6.71 7.87 -4.23
C THR A 35 -6.67 9.32 -4.65
N THR A 36 -7.08 9.58 -5.89
CA THR A 36 -7.46 10.92 -6.36
C THR A 36 -8.93 11.15 -6.08
N TYR A 37 -9.26 12.24 -5.39
CA TYR A 37 -10.63 12.64 -5.13
C TYR A 37 -11.32 13.16 -6.40
N SER A 38 -12.63 12.95 -6.50
CA SER A 38 -13.45 13.53 -7.58
C SER A 38 -13.61 15.04 -7.42
N LYS A 39 -13.69 15.51 -6.17
CA LYS A 39 -13.68 16.91 -5.78
C LYS A 39 -12.60 17.10 -4.73
N ASP A 40 -11.73 18.08 -4.93
CA ASP A 40 -10.68 18.40 -3.96
C ASP A 40 -11.32 18.73 -2.60
N ASN A 41 -10.76 18.20 -1.51
CA ASN A 41 -11.40 18.21 -0.20
C ASN A 41 -10.54 18.94 0.85
N THR A 42 -11.16 19.54 1.85
CA THR A 42 -10.53 20.17 3.02
C THR A 42 -10.91 19.49 4.34
N ASP A 43 -11.86 18.54 4.31
CA ASP A 43 -12.33 17.73 5.43
C ASP A 43 -11.24 16.76 5.89
N VAL A 44 -10.74 17.01 7.10
CA VAL A 44 -9.68 16.23 7.73
C VAL A 44 -10.14 14.83 8.09
N ALA A 45 -11.37 14.68 8.56
CA ALA A 45 -11.88 13.38 8.99
C ALA A 45 -12.06 12.45 7.78
N LEU A 46 -12.54 12.97 6.64
CA LEU A 46 -12.54 12.22 5.39
C LEU A 46 -11.11 11.82 4.95
N MET A 47 -10.14 12.73 5.07
CA MET A 47 -8.75 12.43 4.70
C MET A 47 -8.15 11.34 5.59
N GLU A 48 -8.42 11.35 6.89
CA GLU A 48 -8.00 10.28 7.80
C GLU A 48 -8.68 8.95 7.47
N ALA A 49 -9.97 8.96 7.17
CA ALA A 49 -10.68 7.77 6.71
C ALA A 49 -10.06 7.20 5.42
N THR A 50 -9.69 8.09 4.49
CA THR A 50 -8.98 7.72 3.25
C THR A 50 -7.64 7.07 3.57
N LEU A 51 -6.84 7.66 4.45
CA LEU A 51 -5.56 7.11 4.85
C LEU A 51 -5.71 5.75 5.54
N ALA A 52 -6.73 5.58 6.40
CA ALA A 52 -7.02 4.30 7.04
C ALA A 52 -7.36 3.22 6.01
N ARG A 53 -8.14 3.54 4.98
CA ARG A 53 -8.45 2.64 3.86
C ARG A 53 -7.20 2.29 3.06
N LEU A 54 -6.42 3.28 2.65
CA LEU A 54 -5.19 3.06 1.88
C LEU A 54 -4.18 2.20 2.64
N SER A 55 -4.03 2.41 3.94
CA SER A 55 -3.18 1.59 4.80
C SER A 55 -3.64 0.13 4.86
N GLN A 56 -4.95 -0.14 4.92
CA GLN A 56 -5.49 -1.51 4.85
C GLN A 56 -5.18 -2.19 3.52
N MET A 57 -5.36 -1.47 2.41
CA MET A 57 -5.09 -2.01 1.07
C MET A 57 -3.61 -2.33 0.88
N VAL A 58 -2.72 -1.46 1.37
CA VAL A 58 -1.27 -1.69 1.35
C VAL A 58 -0.91 -2.88 2.25
N GLY A 59 -1.39 -2.89 3.51
CA GLY A 59 -1.11 -3.97 4.45
C GLY A 59 -1.61 -5.33 3.96
N ARG A 60 -2.81 -5.38 3.37
CA ARG A 60 -3.33 -6.60 2.74
C ARG A 60 -2.45 -7.08 1.60
N ARG A 61 -2.09 -6.19 0.66
CA ARG A 61 -1.24 -6.56 -0.48
C ARG A 61 0.14 -7.06 -0.04
N MET A 62 0.68 -6.48 1.02
CA MET A 62 1.88 -6.97 1.68
C MET A 62 1.70 -8.38 2.25
N ARG A 63 0.62 -8.64 3.00
CA ARG A 63 0.28 -9.97 3.51
C ARG A 63 0.08 -11.01 2.41
N GLU A 64 -0.62 -10.66 1.33
CA GLU A 64 -0.81 -11.52 0.16
C GLU A 64 0.52 -11.89 -0.53
N SER A 65 1.51 -11.01 -0.43
CA SER A 65 2.85 -11.22 -1.02
C SER A 65 3.84 -11.87 -0.05
N GLY A 66 3.44 -12.08 1.22
CA GLY A 66 4.32 -12.53 2.31
C GLY A 66 5.46 -11.54 2.58
N LEU A 67 5.20 -10.24 2.44
CA LEU A 67 6.19 -9.17 2.60
C LEU A 67 5.88 -8.32 3.83
N HIS A 68 6.93 -7.97 4.54
CA HIS A 68 6.96 -6.96 5.59
C HIS A 68 7.67 -5.73 5.08
N GLY A 69 7.39 -4.56 5.65
CA GLY A 69 7.97 -3.30 5.19
C GLY A 69 8.25 -2.39 6.36
N ARG A 70 9.29 -1.57 6.23
CA ARG A 70 9.81 -0.79 7.35
C ARG A 70 9.59 0.70 7.19
N THR A 71 9.56 1.21 5.97
CA THR A 71 9.41 2.65 5.71
C THR A 71 8.04 2.95 5.14
N VAL A 72 7.27 3.77 5.84
CA VAL A 72 5.94 4.23 5.45
C VAL A 72 6.06 5.64 4.91
N GLU A 73 5.47 5.90 3.74
CA GLU A 73 5.50 7.17 3.04
C GLU A 73 4.08 7.68 2.78
N LEU A 74 3.86 8.94 3.13
CA LEU A 74 2.72 9.75 2.75
C LEU A 74 3.03 10.49 1.45
N LYS A 75 2.11 10.43 0.50
CA LYS A 75 2.04 11.32 -0.66
C LYS A 75 0.78 12.18 -0.56
N LEU A 76 0.94 13.50 -0.61
CA LEU A 76 -0.15 14.46 -0.55
C LEU A 76 -0.01 15.44 -1.72
N ARG A 77 -1.03 15.52 -2.57
CA ARG A 77 -1.11 16.51 -3.65
C ARG A 77 -2.27 17.46 -3.42
N TYR A 78 -1.98 18.76 -3.50
CA TYR A 78 -2.97 19.82 -3.37
C TYR A 78 -3.65 20.12 -4.71
N SER A 79 -4.70 20.95 -4.68
CA SER A 79 -5.47 21.37 -5.86
C SER A 79 -4.64 22.13 -6.91
N ASP A 80 -3.57 22.81 -6.50
CA ASP A 80 -2.59 23.47 -7.38
C ASP A 80 -1.52 22.52 -7.95
N PHE A 81 -1.73 21.20 -7.80
CA PHE A 81 -0.82 20.13 -8.20
C PHE A 81 0.54 20.11 -7.47
N SER A 82 0.77 21.01 -6.51
CA SER A 82 1.93 20.91 -5.62
C SER A 82 1.86 19.62 -4.81
N THR A 83 2.98 18.89 -4.73
CA THR A 83 3.06 17.57 -4.10
C THR A 83 4.06 17.60 -2.96
N ILE A 84 3.66 17.03 -1.81
CA ILE A 84 4.52 16.78 -0.66
C ILE A 84 4.60 15.27 -0.46
N THR A 85 5.83 14.78 -0.32
CA THR A 85 6.11 13.40 0.05
C THR A 85 6.92 13.37 1.34
N ARG A 86 6.51 12.54 2.30
CA ARG A 86 7.18 12.40 3.60
C ARG A 86 7.21 10.95 3.99
N ALA A 87 8.31 10.48 4.55
CA ALA A 87 8.47 9.09 4.95
C ALA A 87 8.97 8.98 6.37
N ARG A 88 8.61 7.88 7.03
CA ARG A 88 9.09 7.47 8.34
C ARG A 88 9.50 6.01 8.29
N THR A 89 10.72 5.73 8.75
CA THR A 89 11.20 4.37 8.97
C THR A 89 10.83 3.94 10.38
N LEU A 90 10.09 2.84 10.49
CA LEU A 90 9.70 2.22 11.76
C LEU A 90 10.88 1.45 12.36
N ALA A 91 10.83 1.24 13.68
CA ALA A 91 11.86 0.45 14.38
C ALA A 91 11.94 -0.97 13.80
N GLU A 92 10.78 -1.62 13.64
CA GLU A 92 10.61 -2.97 13.12
C GLU A 92 9.85 -2.97 11.79
N SER A 93 10.07 -4.00 10.95
CA SER A 93 9.25 -4.22 9.76
C SER A 93 7.84 -4.70 10.17
N THR A 94 6.83 -4.23 9.44
CA THR A 94 5.42 -4.52 9.74
C THR A 94 4.63 -4.80 8.47
N GLN A 95 3.51 -5.48 8.63
CA GLN A 95 2.45 -5.63 7.64
C GLN A 95 1.08 -5.36 8.28
N LEU A 96 1.05 -4.71 9.45
CA LEU A 96 -0.16 -4.44 10.22
C LEU A 96 -0.79 -3.11 9.78
N ASP A 97 -2.09 -3.15 9.47
CA ASP A 97 -2.83 -2.00 8.94
C ASP A 97 -2.78 -0.80 9.89
N ASN A 98 -2.92 -1.05 11.21
CA ASN A 98 -2.90 -0.02 12.24
C ASN A 98 -1.54 0.67 12.37
N ALA A 99 -0.43 -0.09 12.31
CA ALA A 99 0.91 0.47 12.39
C ALA A 99 1.22 1.38 11.18
N ILE A 100 0.79 0.97 9.99
CA ILE A 100 0.92 1.77 8.76
C ILE A 100 0.06 3.03 8.86
N PHE A 101 -1.20 2.89 9.30
CA PHE A 101 -2.12 4.01 9.46
C PHE A 101 -1.64 5.04 10.48
N GLU A 102 -1.21 4.61 11.66
CA GLU A 102 -0.68 5.51 12.69
C GLU A 102 0.50 6.33 12.15
N ALA A 103 1.43 5.67 11.44
CA ALA A 103 2.56 6.36 10.83
C ALA A 103 2.17 7.37 9.78
N VAL A 104 1.27 7.01 8.86
CA VAL A 104 0.88 7.93 7.79
C VAL A 104 -0.01 9.06 8.32
N ARG A 105 -0.81 8.81 9.36
CA ARG A 105 -1.64 9.82 10.03
C ARG A 105 -0.77 10.87 10.73
N GLU A 106 0.28 10.44 11.44
CA GLU A 106 1.24 11.37 12.05
C GLU A 106 1.96 12.22 11.00
N LEU A 107 2.44 11.59 9.92
CA LEU A 107 3.05 12.32 8.79
C LEU A 107 2.07 13.32 8.18
N PHE A 108 0.79 12.97 8.09
CA PHE A 108 -0.26 13.83 7.57
C PHE A 108 -0.48 15.05 8.46
N HIS A 109 -0.67 14.87 9.77
CA HIS A 109 -0.89 16.00 10.68
C HIS A 109 0.31 16.95 10.74
N GLN A 110 1.53 16.42 10.68
CA GLN A 110 2.75 17.23 10.72
C GLN A 110 2.99 18.05 9.44
N ASN A 111 2.50 17.59 8.28
CA ASN A 111 2.90 18.15 6.99
C ASN A 111 1.75 18.73 6.16
N ARG A 112 0.48 18.47 6.52
CA ARG A 112 -0.64 19.13 5.83
C ARG A 112 -0.59 20.63 6.13
N ARG A 113 -0.88 21.43 5.12
CA ARG A 113 -1.10 22.87 5.28
C ARG A 113 -2.59 23.11 5.55
N PRO A 114 -2.97 23.66 6.71
CA PRO A 114 -4.37 23.97 7.02
C PRO A 114 -5.01 24.84 5.93
N GLY A 115 -6.31 24.64 5.68
CA GLY A 115 -7.10 25.42 4.70
C GLY A 115 -6.83 25.09 3.22
N ARG A 116 -5.80 24.31 2.89
CA ARG A 116 -5.54 23.92 1.49
C ARG A 116 -6.32 22.67 1.10
N ALA A 117 -6.99 22.74 -0.04
CA ALA A 117 -7.71 21.60 -0.60
C ALA A 117 -6.72 20.53 -1.12
N VAL A 118 -6.98 19.28 -0.74
CA VAL A 118 -6.22 18.09 -1.14
C VAL A 118 -6.94 17.39 -2.28
N ARG A 119 -6.18 17.06 -3.32
CA ARG A 119 -6.65 16.38 -4.53
C ARG A 119 -6.34 14.89 -4.53
N LEU A 120 -5.21 14.49 -3.96
CA LEU A 120 -4.78 13.09 -3.90
C LEU A 120 -4.05 12.79 -2.59
N LEU A 121 -4.35 11.62 -2.04
CA LEU A 121 -3.62 11.00 -0.94
C LEU A 121 -3.06 9.65 -1.38
N GLY A 122 -1.85 9.34 -0.97
CA GLY A 122 -1.20 8.07 -1.23
C GLY A 122 -0.45 7.56 -0.01
N VAL A 123 -0.48 6.24 0.16
CA VAL A 123 0.28 5.51 1.17
C VAL A 123 1.19 4.53 0.43
N LYS A 124 2.48 4.57 0.76
CA LYS A 124 3.48 3.66 0.21
C LYS A 124 4.30 3.05 1.33
N VAL A 125 4.65 1.78 1.18
CA VAL A 125 5.58 1.08 2.06
C VAL A 125 6.76 0.56 1.24
N SER A 126 7.97 0.79 1.73
CA SER A 126 9.23 0.36 1.13
C SER A 126 10.15 -0.30 2.18
N HIS A 127 11.35 -0.69 1.74
CA HIS A 127 12.26 -1.57 2.48
C HIS A 127 11.56 -2.88 2.81
N LEU A 128 11.19 -3.59 1.76
CA LEU A 128 10.42 -4.83 1.86
C LEU A 128 11.34 -6.01 2.17
N SER A 129 10.92 -6.88 3.08
CA SER A 129 11.61 -8.11 3.47
C SER A 129 10.61 -9.24 3.64
N ARG A 130 11.03 -10.48 3.40
CA ARG A 130 10.25 -11.67 3.80
C ARG A 130 10.40 -11.98 5.29
N GLU A 131 11.47 -11.46 5.89
CA GLU A 131 11.73 -11.57 7.32
C GLU A 131 10.85 -10.61 8.11
N GLU A 132 10.27 -11.15 9.16
CA GLU A 132 9.58 -10.39 10.20
C GLU A 132 10.61 -9.65 11.05
N GLY A 133 10.31 -8.41 11.42
CA GLY A 133 11.13 -7.65 12.35
C GLY A 133 11.27 -8.40 13.67
N GLN A 134 12.45 -8.32 14.29
CA GLN A 134 12.71 -8.95 15.58
C GLN A 134 11.72 -8.41 16.61
N LEU A 135 10.86 -9.28 17.14
CA LEU A 135 9.85 -8.94 18.14
C LEU A 135 10.55 -8.56 19.44
N ASP A 136 10.22 -7.39 19.97
CA ASP A 136 10.44 -7.13 21.40
C ASP A 136 9.61 -8.15 22.22
N LEU A 137 10.25 -8.81 23.20
CA LEU A 137 9.71 -9.98 23.92
C LEU A 137 8.37 -9.68 24.61
N LEU A 138 8.14 -8.40 24.93
CA LEU A 138 6.95 -7.91 25.63
C LEU A 138 5.78 -7.56 24.69
N ASP A 139 6.05 -7.19 23.42
CA ASP A 139 5.04 -6.77 22.45
C ASP A 139 4.62 -7.88 21.46
N GLY A 140 5.35 -8.99 21.44
CA GLY A 140 5.09 -10.13 20.55
C GLY A 140 3.66 -10.65 20.61
N ALA A 141 3.14 -10.92 21.82
CA ALA A 141 1.80 -11.48 22.00
C ALA A 141 0.68 -10.57 21.46
N ARG A 142 0.84 -9.24 21.59
CA ARG A 142 -0.14 -8.26 21.07
C ARG A 142 -0.09 -8.21 19.55
N LYS A 143 1.10 -8.16 18.95
CA LYS A 143 1.29 -8.16 17.50
C LYS A 143 0.78 -9.44 16.85
N ASP A 144 0.99 -10.60 17.48
CA ASP A 144 0.49 -11.89 17.02
C ASP A 144 -1.04 -11.98 17.06
N LYS A 145 -1.66 -11.39 18.07
CA LYS A 145 -3.13 -11.28 18.14
C LYS A 145 -3.66 -10.45 16.96
N TRP A 146 -3.06 -9.29 16.70
CA TRP A 146 -3.44 -8.44 15.55
C TRP A 146 -3.22 -9.12 14.22
N ARG A 147 -2.10 -9.82 14.04
CA ARG A 147 -1.81 -10.58 12.82
C ARG A 147 -2.88 -11.63 12.54
N ARG A 148 -3.25 -12.42 13.55
CA ARG A 148 -4.33 -13.42 13.43
C ARG A 148 -5.67 -12.77 13.12
N ALA A 149 -5.98 -11.65 13.77
CA ALA A 149 -7.21 -10.90 13.50
C ALA A 149 -7.27 -10.39 12.05
N LEU A 150 -6.18 -9.82 11.55
CA LEU A 150 -6.09 -9.34 10.17
C LEU A 150 -6.18 -10.49 9.16
N ALA A 151 -5.55 -11.63 9.42
CA ALA A 151 -5.69 -12.82 8.57
C ALA A 151 -7.13 -13.38 8.53
N VAL A 152 -7.91 -13.22 9.62
CA VAL A 152 -9.35 -13.52 9.61
C VAL A 152 -10.11 -12.47 8.80
N ALA A 153 -9.83 -11.19 9.00
CA ALA A 153 -10.45 -10.10 8.26
C ALA A 153 -10.23 -10.25 6.74
N ASP A 154 -9.01 -10.57 6.31
CA ASP A 154 -8.69 -10.78 4.91
C ASP A 154 -9.46 -11.98 4.32
N ARG A 155 -9.60 -13.09 5.07
CA ARG A 155 -10.43 -14.24 4.63
C ARG A 155 -11.90 -13.88 4.50
N LEU A 156 -12.42 -12.99 5.35
CA LEU A 156 -13.77 -12.48 5.22
C LEU A 156 -13.89 -11.61 3.97
N ARG A 157 -12.90 -10.76 3.69
CA ARG A 157 -12.87 -9.95 2.46
C ARG A 157 -12.79 -10.77 1.20
N ASP A 158 -12.00 -11.84 1.19
CA ASP A 158 -11.93 -12.77 0.05
C ASP A 158 -13.28 -13.44 -0.25
N ARG A 159 -14.09 -13.70 0.79
CA ARG A 159 -15.39 -14.39 0.65
C ARG A 159 -16.55 -13.44 0.39
N PHE A 160 -16.57 -12.30 1.05
CA PHE A 160 -17.73 -11.40 1.13
C PHE A 160 -17.47 -10.02 0.50
N GLY A 161 -16.27 -9.79 -0.05
CA GLY A 161 -15.87 -8.55 -0.70
C GLY A 161 -15.08 -7.61 0.22
N GLU A 162 -14.37 -6.66 -0.39
CA GLU A 162 -13.45 -5.72 0.28
C GLU A 162 -14.08 -4.94 1.44
N ARG A 163 -15.39 -4.67 1.35
CA ARG A 163 -16.14 -3.88 2.33
C ARG A 163 -16.69 -4.65 3.52
N SER A 164 -16.48 -5.97 3.55
CA SER A 164 -17.02 -6.82 4.62
C SER A 164 -16.38 -6.54 5.99
N VAL A 165 -15.11 -6.09 6.00
CA VAL A 165 -14.39 -5.69 7.22
C VAL A 165 -13.51 -4.49 6.91
N GLU A 166 -13.74 -3.38 7.60
CA GLU A 166 -12.97 -2.14 7.46
C GLU A 166 -12.50 -1.65 8.84
N LEU A 167 -11.36 -0.95 8.91
CA LEU A 167 -10.99 -0.24 10.14
C LEU A 167 -12.08 0.79 10.49
N ALA A 168 -12.35 0.95 11.78
CA ALA A 168 -13.35 1.89 12.30
C ALA A 168 -13.24 3.30 11.70
N GLY A 169 -12.01 3.83 11.57
CA GLY A 169 -11.77 5.14 10.96
C GLY A 169 -12.16 5.25 9.48
N GLY A 170 -12.30 4.13 8.75
CA GLY A 170 -12.75 4.11 7.35
C GLY A 170 -14.26 4.03 7.16
N LEU A 171 -15.01 3.60 8.19
CA LEU A 171 -16.46 3.32 8.12
C LEU A 171 -17.32 4.58 8.05
N GLU A 172 -16.87 5.70 8.64
CA GLU A 172 -17.66 6.93 8.77
C GLU A 172 -17.95 7.62 7.43
N TYR A 173 -17.17 7.34 6.39
CA TYR A 173 -17.32 7.96 5.09
C TYR A 173 -17.67 6.92 4.04
N GLY A 174 -18.94 6.85 3.62
CA GLY A 174 -19.43 5.89 2.64
C GLY A 174 -18.75 6.03 1.27
N TRP A 175 -17.69 5.25 1.03
CA TRP A 175 -16.98 5.22 -0.25
C TRP A 175 -17.78 4.49 -1.33
N LYS A 176 -17.74 4.99 -2.57
CA LYS A 176 -18.06 4.18 -3.76
C LYS A 176 -16.74 3.62 -4.29
N GLU A 177 -16.57 2.32 -4.17
CA GLU A 177 -15.42 1.58 -4.70
C GLU A 177 -15.32 1.81 -6.21
N ARG A 178 -14.15 2.23 -6.69
CA ARG A 178 -13.89 2.35 -8.14
C ARG A 178 -13.30 1.04 -8.64
N VAL A 179 -13.78 0.60 -9.79
CA VAL A 179 -13.52 -0.71 -10.41
C VAL A 179 -12.02 -1.06 -10.58
N HIS A 180 -11.13 -0.06 -10.53
CA HIS A 180 -9.67 -0.23 -10.68
C HIS A 180 -8.94 -0.55 -9.37
N GLU A 181 -9.62 -0.45 -8.22
CA GLU A 181 -9.06 -0.73 -6.89
C GLU A 181 -9.10 -2.22 -6.52
N ASN A 182 -9.71 -3.06 -7.36
CA ASN A 182 -9.81 -4.49 -7.16
C ASN A 182 -8.76 -5.26 -8.00
N PRO A 183 -7.62 -5.69 -7.41
CA PRO A 183 -6.59 -6.44 -8.11
C PRO A 183 -6.92 -7.93 -8.25
N ALA A 184 -8.15 -8.39 -7.94
CA ALA A 184 -8.50 -9.81 -7.91
C ALA A 184 -8.24 -10.59 -9.23
N GLY A 185 -7.90 -9.90 -10.33
CA GLY A 185 -7.62 -10.48 -11.64
C GLY A 185 -6.29 -10.10 -12.30
N LEU A 186 -5.22 -9.76 -11.57
CA LEU A 186 -3.91 -9.61 -12.21
C LEU A 186 -3.38 -10.97 -12.73
N PRO A 187 -2.84 -11.05 -13.97
CA PRO A 187 -2.13 -12.24 -14.44
C PRO A 187 -0.94 -12.50 -13.51
N GLY A 188 -0.90 -13.69 -12.90
CA GLY A 188 0.10 -14.08 -11.89
C GLY A 188 -0.46 -14.69 -10.61
N LYS A 189 -1.77 -14.53 -10.33
CA LYS A 189 -2.44 -15.25 -9.24
C LYS A 189 -2.55 -16.73 -9.64
N ARG A 190 -1.76 -17.62 -9.04
CA ARG A 190 -1.97 -19.08 -9.18
C ARG A 190 -3.41 -19.36 -8.75
N ARG A 191 -4.25 -19.79 -9.70
CA ARG A 191 -5.59 -20.29 -9.38
C ARG A 191 -5.41 -21.45 -8.40
N GLY A 192 -5.99 -21.32 -7.21
CA GLY A 192 -6.10 -22.44 -6.28
C GLY A 192 -6.81 -23.63 -6.96
N PRO A 193 -6.60 -24.87 -6.49
CA PRO A 193 -7.15 -26.04 -7.15
C PRO A 193 -8.67 -25.91 -7.22
N GLY A 194 -9.19 -25.91 -8.44
CA GLY A 194 -10.62 -25.82 -8.72
C GLY A 194 -11.35 -26.93 -7.98
N ARG A 195 -12.38 -26.54 -7.23
CA ARG A 195 -13.35 -27.48 -6.65
C ARG A 195 -13.95 -28.26 -7.83
N LYS A 196 -13.65 -29.56 -7.91
CA LYS A 196 -14.34 -30.48 -8.82
C LYS A 196 -15.83 -30.38 -8.50
N GLN A 197 -16.63 -29.99 -9.48
CA GLN A 197 -18.07 -30.22 -9.45
C GLN A 197 -18.26 -31.74 -9.60
N GLU A 198 -18.78 -32.37 -8.55
CA GLU A 198 -19.40 -33.68 -8.66
C GLU A 198 -20.67 -33.49 -9.49
N ALA A 199 -20.75 -34.22 -10.59
CA ALA A 199 -21.96 -34.38 -11.38
C ALA A 199 -22.67 -35.63 -10.87
N ASP A 200 -23.94 -35.48 -10.49
CA ASP A 200 -24.92 -36.56 -10.47
C ASP A 200 -25.22 -37.04 -11.90
#